data_AF-A0A959FIU1-F1
#
_entry.id   AF-A0A959FIU1-F1
#
_cell.length_a   1.000
_cell.length_b   1.000
_cell.length_c   1.000
_cell.angle_alpha   90.00
_cell.angle_beta   90.00
_cell.angle_gamma   90.00
#
_symmetry.space_group_name_H-M   'P 1'
#
loop_
_entity.id
_entity.type
_entity.pdbx_description
1 polymer ?
#
loop_
_entity_poly.entity_id
_entity_poly.type
_entity_poly.pdbx_seq_one_letter_code
_entity_poly.pdbx_strand_id
1 'polypeptide(L)' 'MANANLNISVIEKRMLKQAEAADYTGLPVKHFKAACPVQPVEMRPGTILWDKRDLDKWIDAMKEGAEMATQDAILGKL' A
#
# COMPACT_ATOMS: atom_id res chain seq x y z
N MET A 1 34.08 5.83 25.13
CA MET A 1 33.33 5.15 24.05
C MET A 1 32.82 6.24 23.13
N ALA A 2 33.21 6.23 21.85
CA ALA A 2 32.79 7.27 20.91
C ALA A 2 31.32 7.05 20.54
N ASN A 3 30.45 7.99 20.91
CA ASN A 3 29.04 7.97 20.52
C ASN A 3 28.93 8.47 19.07
N ALA A 4 28.65 7.56 18.14
CA ALA A 4 28.28 7.92 16.79
C ALA A 4 26.77 8.18 16.74
N ASN A 5 26.36 9.43 16.57
CA ASN A 5 24.97 9.77 16.30
C ASN A 5 24.70 9.60 14.79
N LEU A 6 23.81 8.68 14.44
CA LEU A 6 23.38 8.45 13.06
C LEU A 6 22.04 9.13 12.83
N ASN A 7 22.04 10.25 12.09
CA ASN A 7 20.83 11.01 11.82
C ASN A 7 20.21 10.53 10.50
N ILE A 8 19.16 9.71 10.56
CA ILE A 8 18.44 9.20 9.38
C ILE A 8 17.20 10.07 9.13
N SER A 9 17.17 10.75 7.99
CA SER A 9 15.97 11.44 7.50
C SER A 9 15.22 10.54 6.52
N VAL A 10 14.13 9.93 6.98
CA VAL A 10 13.23 9.15 6.11
C VAL A 10 12.25 10.11 5.44
N ILE A 11 12.47 10.38 4.16
CA ILE A 11 11.50 11.13 3.35
C ILE A 11 10.50 10.12 2.79
N GLU A 12 9.24 10.24 3.20
CA GLU A 12 8.15 9.44 2.63
C GLU A 12 7.94 9.83 1.16
N LYS A 13 8.36 8.95 0.26
CA LYS A 13 8.15 9.14 -1.18
C LYS A 13 6.74 8.70 -1.53
N ARG A 14 6.04 9.54 -2.29
CA ARG A 14 4.71 9.20 -2.82
C ARG A 14 4.78 8.10 -3.89
N MET A 15 5.86 8.05 -4.66
CA MET A 15 6.11 7.03 -5.68
C MET A 15 6.98 5.93 -5.11
N LEU A 16 6.49 4.70 -5.14
CA LEU A 16 7.15 3.51 -4.59
C LEU A 16 7.56 2.55 -5.71
N LYS A 17 8.72 1.91 -5.59
CA LYS A 17 9.06 0.78 -6.47
C LYS A 17 8.22 -0.44 -6.12
N GLN A 18 8.20 -1.44 -6.99
CA GLN A 18 7.44 -2.68 -6.77
C GLN A 18 7.75 -3.33 -5.41
N ALA A 19 9.03 -3.36 -5.00
CA ALA A 19 9.44 -3.91 -3.71
C ALA A 19 8.93 -3.09 -2.53
N GLU A 20 9.00 -1.76 -2.62
CA GLU A 20 8.52 -0.84 -1.57
C GLU A 20 6.99 -0.86 -1.46
N ALA A 21 6.27 -0.96 -2.58
CA ALA A 21 4.82 -1.08 -2.61
C ALA A 21 4.34 -2.42 -2.02
N ALA A 22 5.06 -3.51 -2.31
CA ALA A 22 4.80 -4.82 -1.72
C ALA A 22 5.03 -4.81 -0.20
N ASP A 23 6.16 -4.24 0.24
CA ASP A 23 6.47 -4.07 1.67
C ASP A 23 5.42 -3.21 2.39
N TYR A 24 5.03 -2.08 1.78
CA TYR A 24 3.98 -1.19 2.31
C TYR A 24 2.64 -1.90 2.51
N THR A 25 2.28 -2.81 1.60
CA THR A 25 1.04 -3.58 1.66
C THR A 25 1.16 -4.87 2.49
N GLY A 26 2.35 -5.16 3.04
CA GLY A 26 2.63 -6.38 3.80
C GLY A 26 2.62 -7.66 2.95
N LEU A 27 2.69 -7.54 1.62
CA LEU A 27 2.63 -8.67 0.69
C LEU A 27 4.01 -9.02 0.15
N PRO A 28 4.32 -10.31 -0.08
CA PRO A 28 5.52 -10.68 -0.83
C PRO A 28 5.43 -10.13 -2.27
N VAL A 29 6.54 -9.60 -2.80
CA VAL A 29 6.63 -9.02 -4.16
C VAL A 29 6.07 -9.94 -5.25
N LYS A 30 6.23 -11.26 -5.09
CA LYS A 30 5.71 -12.29 -6.00
C LYS A 30 4.18 -12.30 -6.06
N HIS A 31 3.53 -12.12 -4.93
CA HIS A 31 2.07 -12.10 -4.82
C HIS A 31 1.51 -10.71 -5.07
N PHE A 32 2.28 -9.65 -4.78
CA PHE A 32 1.86 -8.27 -4.98
C PHE A 32 1.36 -8.00 -6.40
N LYS A 33 2.08 -8.48 -7.43
CA LYS A 33 1.67 -8.25 -8.84
C LYS A 33 0.37 -8.96 -9.23
N ALA A 34 0.03 -10.07 -8.56
CA ALA A 34 -1.19 -10.83 -8.84
C ALA A 34 -2.38 -10.35 -7.98
N ALA A 35 -2.12 -9.87 -6.77
CA ALA A 35 -3.13 -9.46 -5.81
C ALA A 35 -3.49 -7.98 -5.90
N CYS A 36 -2.54 -7.12 -6.27
CA CYS A 36 -2.74 -5.68 -6.32
C CYS A 36 -3.36 -5.27 -7.67
N PRO A 37 -4.59 -4.72 -7.69
CA PRO A 37 -5.23 -4.23 -8.90
C PRO A 37 -4.72 -2.86 -9.34
N VAL A 38 -3.89 -2.20 -8.52
CA VAL A 38 -3.37 -0.85 -8.78
C VAL A 38 -2.43 -0.87 -9.98
N GLN A 39 -2.78 -0.11 -11.02
CA GLN A 39 -1.97 0.00 -12.21
C GLN A 39 -0.67 0.76 -11.90
N PRO A 40 0.48 0.23 -12.32
CA PRO A 40 1.72 0.95 -12.16
C PRO A 40 1.79 2.17 -13.08
N VAL A 41 2.44 3.22 -12.59
CA VAL A 41 2.70 4.47 -13.30
C VAL A 41 4.11 4.45 -13.87
N GLU A 42 4.23 4.60 -15.18
CA GLU A 42 5.53 4.82 -15.83
C GLU A 42 5.89 6.31 -15.76
N MET A 43 6.81 6.67 -14.86
CA MET A 43 7.28 8.06 -14.72
C MET A 43 8.31 8.46 -15.78
N ARG A 44 9.07 7.48 -16.25
CA ARG A 44 10.05 7.57 -17.33
C ARG A 44 10.11 6.21 -18.02
N PRO A 45 10.50 6.12 -19.30
CA PRO A 45 10.63 4.84 -19.99
C PRO A 45 11.42 3.83 -19.14
N GLY A 46 10.79 2.71 -18.77
CA GLY A 46 11.40 1.66 -17.95
C GLY A 46 11.45 1.93 -16.43
N THR A 47 10.88 3.04 -15.96
CA THR A 47 10.74 3.38 -14.53
C THR A 47 9.28 3.26 -14.11
N ILE A 48 8.94 2.06 -13.66
CA ILE A 48 7.60 1.67 -13.22
C ILE A 48 7.50 1.88 -11.71
N LEU A 49 6.58 2.75 -11.28
CA LEU A 49 6.36 3.13 -9.88
C LEU A 49 4.88 3.00 -9.52
N TRP A 50 4.60 2.79 -8.24
CA TRP A 50 3.25 2.72 -7.70
C TRP A 50 2.98 3.97 -6.86
N ASP A 51 1.81 4.58 -7.04
CA ASP A 51 1.40 5.71 -6.20
C ASP A 51 0.90 5.19 -4.85
N LYS A 52 1.49 5.72 -3.77
CA LYS A 52 1.09 5.42 -2.40
C LYS A 52 -0.42 5.67 -2.18
N ARG A 53 -0.98 6.76 -2.73
CA ARG A 53 -2.41 7.09 -2.55
C ARG A 53 -3.33 6.10 -3.25
N ASP A 54 -2.92 5.56 -4.38
CA ASP A 54 -3.71 4.51 -5.05
C ASP A 54 -3.64 3.20 -4.28
N LEU A 55 -2.50 2.89 -3.65
CA LEU A 55 -2.39 1.77 -2.71
C LEU A 55 -3.25 1.98 -1.46
N ASP A 56 -3.22 3.18 -0.85
CA ASP A 56 -4.08 3.52 0.30
C ASP A 56 -5.55 3.39 -0.06
N LYS A 57 -5.99 3.96 -1.19
CA LYS A 57 -7.37 3.80 -1.68
C LYS A 57 -7.77 2.35 -1.87
N TRP A 58 -6.87 1.51 -2.37
CA TRP A 58 -7.14 0.08 -2.53
C TRP A 58 -7.29 -0.62 -1.16
N ILE A 59 -6.44 -0.29 -0.20
CA ILE A 59 -6.52 -0.81 1.18
C ILE A 59 -7.81 -0.34 1.85
N ASP A 60 -8.15 0.95 1.72
CA ASP A 60 -9.38 1.53 2.27
C ASP A 60 -10.61 0.90 1.61
N ALA A 61 -10.64 0.73 0.28
CA ALA A 61 -11.72 0.03 -0.40
C ALA A 61 -11.86 -1.43 0.04
N MET A 62 -10.75 -2.12 0.36
CA MET A 62 -10.80 -3.47 0.92
C MET A 62 -11.41 -3.49 2.33
N LYS A 63 -11.15 -2.44 3.14
CA LYS A 63 -11.78 -2.26 4.44
C LYS A 63 -13.26 -1.89 4.32
N GLU A 64 -13.62 -0.95 3.44
CA GLU A 64 -15.02 -0.55 3.22
C GLU A 64 -15.85 -1.68 2.61
N GLY A 65 -15.28 -2.47 1.70
CA GLY A 65 -15.92 -3.69 1.19
C GLY A 65 -16.12 -4.75 2.26
N ALA A 66 -15.29 -4.77 3.31
CA ALA A 66 -15.49 -5.59 4.49
C ALA A 66 -16.56 -4.98 5.44
N GLU A 67 -16.59 -3.66 5.61
CA GLU A 67 -17.57 -2.94 6.43
C GLU A 67 -18.99 -3.03 5.85
N MET A 68 -19.16 -2.96 4.52
CA MET A 68 -20.47 -3.19 3.88
C MET A 68 -20.99 -4.61 4.10
N ALA A 69 -20.11 -5.59 4.32
CA ALA A 69 -20.53 -6.97 4.64
C ALA A 69 -20.92 -7.15 6.11
N THR A 70 -20.44 -6.29 7.02
CA THR A 70 -20.68 -6.41 8.47
C THR A 70 -21.77 -5.48 8.99
N GLN A 71 -22.00 -4.31 8.38
CA GLN A 71 -22.96 -3.34 8.93
C GLN A 71 -24.43 -3.68 8.63
N ASP A 72 -24.73 -4.30 7.48
CA ASP A 72 -26.10 -4.71 7.13
C ASP A 72 -26.55 -5.99 7.87
N ALA A 73 -25.63 -6.74 8.47
CA ALA A 73 -25.93 -7.98 9.17
C ALA A 73 -26.30 -7.80 10.67
N ILE A 74 -26.09 -6.61 11.26
CA ILE A 74 -26.26 -6.40 12.71
C ILE A 74 -27.60 -5.72 13.07
N LEU A 75 -28.28 -5.04 12.14
CA LEU A 75 -29.54 -4.33 12.41
C LEU A 75 -30.83 -5.10 12.03
N GLY A 76 -30.73 -6.37 11.65
CA GLY A 76 -31.89 -7.22 11.30
C GLY A 76 -32.45 -8.09 12.44
N LYS A 77 -31.93 -7.97 13.67
CA LYS A 77 -32.39 -8.75 14.82
C LYS A 77 -32.55 -7.88 16.07
N LEU A 78 -33.58 -7.02 16.07
CA LEU A 78 -34.39 -6.79 17.28
C LEU A 78 -35.76 -6.23 16.92
#